data_AF-A0A7W1LVQ4-F1
#
_entry.id   AF-A0A7W1LVQ4-F1
#
_cell.length_a   1.000
_cell.length_b   1.000
_cell.length_c   1.000
_cell.angle_alpha   90.00
_cell.angle_beta   90.00
_cell.angle_gamma   90.00
#
_symmetry.space_group_name_H-M   'P 1'
#
loop_
_entity.id
_entity.type
_entity.pdbx_description
1 polymer ?
#
loop_
_entity_poly.entity_id
_entity_poly.type
_entity_poly.pdbx_seq_one_letter_code
_entity_poly.pdbx_strand_id
1 'polypeptide(L)'
;LKMVAERASGFIYAVSRAGVTGARNDISSDAELLVTRVRKVSALPVAVGFGISNAEQVADVWRYADAAVVGSAIVAEIERLQDDPNLVELIREFSRRLLPIQTSLRADAHEV
;
A
#
# COMPACT_ATOMS: atom_id res chain seq x y z
N LEU A 1 5.28 -11.70 -15.95
CA LEU A 1 6.01 -10.77 -15.05
C LEU A 1 7.21 -10.15 -15.74
N LYS A 2 8.20 -10.91 -16.23
CA LYS A 2 9.40 -10.37 -16.89
C LYS A 2 9.12 -9.31 -17.98
N MET A 3 8.25 -9.63 -18.96
CA MET A 3 7.87 -8.69 -20.03
C MET A 3 7.25 -7.37 -19.54
N VAL A 4 6.52 -7.41 -18.42
CA VAL A 4 5.90 -6.22 -17.82
C VAL A 4 6.94 -5.43 -17.04
N ALA A 5 7.76 -6.13 -16.24
CA ALA A 5 8.84 -5.55 -15.46
C ALA A 5 9.88 -4.82 -16.33
N GLU A 6 10.25 -5.38 -17.49
CA GLU A 6 11.19 -4.76 -18.44
C GLU A 6 10.68 -3.46 -19.06
N ARG A 7 9.37 -3.24 -19.07
CA ARG A 7 8.73 -2.03 -19.62
C ARG A 7 8.25 -1.07 -18.53
N ALA A 8 8.34 -1.46 -17.26
CA ALA A 8 7.90 -0.65 -16.14
C ALA A 8 8.94 0.40 -15.77
N SER A 9 8.50 1.50 -15.21
CA SER A 9 9.32 2.55 -14.60
C SER A 9 8.61 3.11 -13.37
N GLY A 10 9.34 3.81 -12.50
CA GLY A 10 8.82 4.27 -11.22
C GLY A 10 8.69 3.11 -10.23
N PHE A 11 7.54 2.43 -10.21
CA PHE A 11 7.25 1.31 -9.32
C PHE A 11 6.32 0.28 -9.99
N ILE A 12 6.30 -0.94 -9.49
CA ILE A 12 5.35 -1.98 -9.89
C ILE A 12 4.19 -1.99 -8.92
N TYR A 13 2.97 -1.77 -9.42
CA TYR A 13 1.76 -1.88 -8.62
C TYR A 13 1.25 -3.33 -8.61
N ALA A 14 1.51 -4.05 -7.53
CA ALA A 14 1.09 -5.43 -7.30
C ALA A 14 -0.31 -5.47 -6.66
N VAL A 15 -1.33 -5.67 -7.50
CA VAL A 15 -2.73 -5.83 -7.06
C VAL A 15 -3.12 -7.31 -7.22
N SER A 16 -3.44 -7.99 -6.12
CA SER A 16 -4.11 -9.30 -6.19
C SER A 16 -5.62 -9.10 -6.16
N ARG A 17 -6.36 -9.86 -6.98
CA ARG A 17 -7.83 -9.86 -7.02
C ARG A 17 -8.40 -10.54 -5.78
N ALA A 18 -8.34 -9.86 -4.64
CA ALA A 18 -8.78 -10.40 -3.36
C ALA A 18 -10.16 -9.86 -2.93
N GLY A 19 -11.08 -9.61 -3.88
CA GLY A 19 -12.35 -8.93 -3.53
C GLY A 19 -13.56 -9.20 -4.41
N VAL A 20 -13.53 -10.21 -5.27
CA VAL A 20 -14.77 -10.79 -5.80
C VAL A 20 -14.95 -12.16 -5.16
N THR A 21 -15.73 -12.19 -4.08
CA THR A 21 -16.20 -13.36 -3.29
C THR A 21 -15.30 -13.88 -2.15
N GLY A 22 -15.84 -13.82 -0.92
CA GLY A 22 -15.72 -14.86 0.11
C GLY A 22 -14.44 -14.99 0.97
N ALA A 23 -13.24 -14.65 0.50
CA ALA A 23 -12.00 -15.02 1.19
C ALA A 23 -11.26 -13.79 1.77
N ARG A 24 -11.61 -13.37 2.99
CA ARG A 24 -10.94 -12.23 3.67
C ARG A 24 -9.66 -12.60 4.42
N ASN A 25 -9.39 -13.88 4.65
CA ASN A 25 -8.28 -14.32 5.51
C ASN A 25 -7.00 -14.76 4.75
N ASP A 26 -7.07 -15.05 3.44
CA ASP A 26 -5.90 -15.48 2.61
C ASP A 26 -5.28 -14.33 1.78
N ILE A 27 -5.71 -13.09 2.03
CA ILE A 27 -5.38 -11.92 1.18
C ILE A 27 -3.90 -11.53 1.30
N SER A 28 -3.33 -11.66 2.50
CA SER A 28 -1.94 -11.27 2.79
C SER A 28 -0.93 -12.17 2.05
N SER A 29 -1.17 -13.49 2.01
CA SER A 29 -0.25 -14.45 1.41
C SER A 29 -0.13 -14.31 -0.10
N ASP A 30 -1.23 -14.06 -0.81
CA ASP A 30 -1.20 -13.93 -2.27
C ASP A 30 -0.45 -12.67 -2.72
N ALA A 31 -0.64 -11.56 -2.00
CA ALA A 31 0.08 -10.33 -2.26
C ALA A 31 1.59 -10.51 -1.99
N GLU A 32 1.97 -11.14 -0.88
CA GLU A 32 3.36 -11.43 -0.55
C GLU A 32 4.04 -12.34 -1.60
N LEU A 33 3.36 -13.38 -2.05
CA LEU A 33 3.84 -14.26 -3.12
C LEU A 33 4.02 -13.51 -4.45
N LEU A 34 3.09 -12.61 -4.79
CA LEU A 34 3.21 -11.78 -5.99
C LEU A 34 4.41 -10.84 -5.90
N VAL A 35 4.59 -10.14 -4.77
CA VAL A 35 5.75 -9.27 -4.54
C VAL A 35 7.05 -10.07 -4.66
N THR A 36 7.13 -11.24 -4.03
CA THR A 36 8.29 -12.14 -4.12
C THR A 36 8.61 -12.51 -5.57
N ARG A 37 7.59 -12.82 -6.38
CA ARG A 37 7.78 -13.15 -7.80
C ARG A 37 8.20 -11.94 -8.64
N VAL A 38 7.71 -10.74 -8.32
CA VAL A 38 8.11 -9.49 -8.99
C VAL A 38 9.58 -9.18 -8.71
N ARG A 39 10.03 -9.30 -7.45
CA ARG A 39 11.43 -9.04 -7.05
C ARG A 39 12.43 -9.96 -7.74
N LYS A 40 12.01 -11.16 -8.17
CA LYS A 40 12.86 -12.07 -8.96
C LYS A 40 13.15 -11.56 -10.38
N VAL A 41 12.39 -10.58 -10.88
CA VAL A 41 12.47 -10.11 -12.28
C VAL A 41 12.51 -8.60 -12.43
N SER A 42 12.55 -7.83 -11.34
CA SER A 42 12.64 -6.37 -11.34
C SER A 42 13.32 -5.86 -10.06
N ALA A 43 14.08 -4.78 -10.20
CA ALA A 43 14.62 -4.00 -9.06
C ALA A 43 13.73 -2.79 -8.70
N LEU A 44 12.62 -2.57 -9.41
CA LEU A 44 11.72 -1.46 -9.10
C LEU A 44 11.03 -1.69 -7.75
N PRO A 45 10.75 -0.62 -6.98
CA PRO A 45 9.89 -0.68 -5.80
C PRO A 45 8.55 -1.34 -6.14
N VAL A 46 8.00 -2.10 -5.21
CA VAL A 46 6.71 -2.78 -5.36
C VAL A 46 5.71 -2.20 -4.39
N ALA A 47 4.66 -1.58 -4.92
CA ALA A 47 3.53 -1.08 -4.16
C ALA A 47 2.42 -2.14 -4.14
N VAL A 48 1.75 -2.34 -3.01
CA VAL A 48 0.60 -3.23 -2.88
C VAL A 48 -0.63 -2.42 -2.52
N GLY A 49 -1.75 -2.75 -3.13
CA GLY A 49 -3.02 -2.08 -2.87
C GLY A 49 -4.16 -3.02 -3.15
N PHE A 50 -4.96 -3.27 -2.11
CA PHE A 50 -6.30 -3.83 -2.18
C PHE A 50 -6.88 -3.89 -0.77
N GLY A 51 -8.00 -3.22 -0.49
CA GLY A 51 -8.70 -3.32 0.80
C GLY A 51 -7.94 -2.78 2.03
N ILE A 52 -6.84 -2.04 1.84
CA ILE A 52 -6.10 -1.39 2.92
C ILE A 52 -6.90 -0.19 3.39
N SER A 53 -7.13 -0.08 4.70
CA SER A 53 -8.02 0.92 5.30
C SER A 53 -7.55 1.45 6.65
N ASN A 54 -6.53 0.85 7.25
CA ASN A 54 -6.01 1.23 8.56
C ASN A 54 -4.48 1.04 8.65
N ALA A 55 -3.86 1.60 9.70
CA ALA A 55 -2.41 1.55 9.90
C ALA A 55 -1.84 0.15 10.13
N GLU A 56 -2.61 -0.75 10.75
CA GLU A 56 -2.18 -2.14 10.97
C GLU A 56 -1.99 -2.87 9.62
N GLN A 57 -2.96 -2.73 8.72
CA GLN A 57 -2.87 -3.27 7.37
C GLN A 57 -1.73 -2.63 6.55
N VAL A 58 -1.46 -1.33 6.76
CA VAL A 58 -0.30 -0.66 6.15
C VAL A 58 1.01 -1.27 6.68
N ALA A 59 1.12 -1.46 8.00
CA ALA A 59 2.28 -2.06 8.62
C ALA A 59 2.51 -3.51 8.15
N ASP A 60 1.45 -4.30 8.02
CA ASP A 60 1.52 -5.66 7.49
C ASP A 60 2.05 -5.69 6.06
N VAL A 61 1.54 -4.82 5.20
CA VAL A 61 2.02 -4.70 3.81
C VAL A 61 3.50 -4.33 3.75
N TRP A 62 3.96 -3.41 4.61
CA TRP A 62 5.36 -2.99 4.68
C TRP A 62 6.33 -4.08 5.14
N ARG A 63 5.83 -5.22 5.65
CA ARG A 63 6.70 -6.37 5.96
C ARG A 63 7.24 -7.05 4.69
N TYR A 64 6.55 -6.91 3.56
CA TYR A 64 6.92 -7.60 2.31
C TYR A 64 6.96 -6.69 1.07
N ALA A 65 6.31 -5.53 1.09
CA ALA A 65 6.25 -4.56 -0.01
C ALA A 65 6.92 -3.22 0.35
N ASP A 66 7.25 -2.42 -0.68
CA ASP A 66 7.91 -1.12 -0.50
C ASP A 66 6.91 0.01 -0.28
N ALA A 67 5.64 -0.17 -0.67
CA ALA A 67 4.58 0.80 -0.45
C ALA A 67 3.20 0.15 -0.27
N ALA A 68 2.31 0.86 0.44
CA ALA A 68 0.91 0.51 0.61
C ALA A 68 0.03 1.57 -0.07
N VAL A 69 -0.93 1.16 -0.89
CA VAL A 69 -1.85 2.05 -1.60
C VAL A 69 -3.22 2.02 -0.94
N VAL A 70 -3.67 3.17 -0.42
CA VAL A 70 -4.96 3.33 0.25
C VAL A 70 -5.85 4.26 -0.58
N GLY A 71 -6.78 3.68 -1.34
CA GLY A 71 -7.70 4.43 -2.21
C GLY A 71 -9.11 4.52 -1.61
N SER A 72 -9.81 3.38 -1.56
CA SER A 72 -11.22 3.32 -1.17
C SER A 72 -11.52 3.90 0.21
N ALA A 73 -10.61 3.74 1.18
CA ALA A 73 -10.81 4.30 2.50
C ALA A 73 -10.71 5.84 2.52
N ILE A 74 -9.82 6.43 1.72
CA ILE A 74 -9.73 7.89 1.56
C ILE A 74 -10.98 8.41 0.87
N VAL A 75 -11.43 7.76 -0.22
CA VAL A 75 -12.64 8.18 -0.95
C VAL A 75 -13.88 8.08 -0.06
N ALA A 76 -14.02 7.01 0.73
CA ALA A 76 -15.12 6.87 1.68
C ALA A 76 -15.10 7.95 2.77
N GLU A 77 -13.91 8.34 3.24
CA GLU A 77 -13.78 9.43 4.20
C GLU A 77 -14.12 10.80 3.57
N ILE A 78 -13.77 11.02 2.29
CA ILE A 78 -14.17 12.22 1.55
C ILE A 78 -15.70 12.27 1.42
N GLU A 79 -16.33 11.17 1.04
CA GLU A 79 -17.79 11.09 0.90
C GLU A 79 -18.50 11.37 2.23
N ARG A 80 -17.97 10.83 3.34
CA ARG A 80 -18.51 11.07 4.69
C ARG A 80 -18.40 12.52 5.13
N LEU A 81 -17.40 13.25 4.65
CA LEU A 81 -17.04 14.61 5.06
C LEU A 81 -17.37 15.67 3.99
N GLN A 82 -18.13 15.32 2.95
CA GLN A 82 -18.27 16.14 1.73
C GLN A 82 -18.78 17.57 1.97
N ASP A 83 -19.53 17.80 3.05
CA ASP A 83 -20.08 19.12 3.42
C ASP A 83 -19.27 19.84 4.52
N ASP A 84 -18.17 19.24 5.02
CA ASP A 84 -17.36 19.84 6.06
C ASP A 84 -16.40 20.89 5.47
N PRO A 85 -16.42 22.16 5.95
CA PRO A 85 -15.51 23.20 5.46
C PRO A 85 -14.03 22.87 5.73
N ASN A 86 -13.74 21.94 6.64
CA ASN A 86 -12.40 21.47 6.98
C ASN A 86 -12.01 20.14 6.31
N LEU A 87 -12.75 19.69 5.28
CA LEU A 87 -12.54 18.42 4.58
C LEU A 87 -11.05 18.11 4.33
N VAL A 88 -10.30 19.07 3.79
CA VAL A 88 -8.87 18.87 3.46
C VAL A 88 -8.03 18.56 4.70
N GLU A 89 -8.28 19.22 5.82
CA GLU A 89 -7.52 18.98 7.05
C GLU A 89 -7.92 17.65 7.70
N LEU A 90 -9.20 17.31 7.69
CA LEU A 90 -9.67 16.01 8.16
C LEU A 90 -9.10 14.84 7.33
N ILE A 91 -8.97 15.02 6.02
CA ILE A 91 -8.31 14.03 5.14
C ILE A 91 -6.80 13.98 5.40
N ARG A 92 -6.15 15.11 5.71
CA ARG A 92 -4.75 15.12 6.15
C ARG A 92 -4.58 14.31 7.43
N GLU A 93 -5.45 14.51 8.43
CA GLU A 93 -5.43 13.77 9.69
C GLU A 93 -5.71 12.29 9.48
N PHE A 94 -6.71 11.94 8.66
CA PHE A 94 -6.98 10.57 8.26
C PHE A 94 -5.75 9.93 7.63
N SER A 95 -5.10 10.62 6.69
CA SER A 95 -3.90 10.12 6.01
C SER A 95 -2.74 9.91 6.98
N ARG A 96 -2.55 10.81 7.96
CA ARG A 96 -1.54 10.64 9.01
C ARG A 96 -1.81 9.43 9.89
N ARG A 97 -3.08 9.16 10.22
CA ARG A 97 -3.47 7.99 11.01
C ARG A 97 -3.27 6.65 10.28
N LEU A 98 -3.09 6.65 8.97
CA LEU A 98 -2.74 5.45 8.20
C LEU A 98 -1.24 5.11 8.30
N LEU A 99 -0.40 6.06 8.70
CA LEU A 99 1.02 5.80 8.89
C LEU A 99 1.20 5.11 10.25
N PRO A 100 1.80 3.91 10.29
CA PRO A 100 2.18 3.32 11.57
C PRO A 100 3.17 4.26 12.26
N ILE A 101 3.03 4.41 13.58
CA ILE A 101 3.92 5.23 14.40
C ILE A 101 5.34 4.65 14.22
N GLN A 102 6.17 5.33 13.43
CA GLN A 102 7.57 4.94 13.32
C GLN A 102 8.28 5.30 14.61
N THR A 103 8.40 4.33 15.52
CA THR A 103 9.46 4.35 16.53
C THR A 103 10.77 4.08 15.79
N SER A 104 11.39 5.16 15.28
CA SER A 104 12.79 5.25 14.87
C SER A 104 13.42 4.00 14.22
N LEU A 105 13.39 3.89 12.88
CA LEU A 105 14.38 3.11 12.14
C LEU A 105 14.49 3.61 10.70
N ARG A 106 15.74 3.83 10.28
CA ARG A 106 16.25 4.41 9.02
C ARG A 106 16.50 5.93 9.02
N ALA A 107 17.25 6.39 10.02
CA ALA A 107 18.46 7.14 9.67
C ALA A 107 19.54 6.08 9.34
N ASP A 108 20.45 6.38 8.42
CA ASP A 108 21.58 5.54 7.99
C ASP A 108 21.27 4.52 6.87
N ALA A 109 21.08 5.04 5.65
CA ALA A 109 21.57 4.39 4.44
C ALA A 109 21.52 5.38 3.27
N HIS A 110 22.53 6.24 3.14
CA HIS A 110 23.15 6.66 1.87
C HIS A 110 24.33 7.60 2.18
N GLU A 111 25.44 7.01 2.61
CA GLU A 111 26.76 7.59 2.43
C GLU A 111 27.75 6.43 2.24
N VAL A 112 27.84 5.93 1.00
CA VAL A 112 29.05 5.32 0.38
C VAL A 112 28.96 5.56 -1.13
#